data_AF-A0A815SDG1-F1
#
_entry.id   AF-A0A815SDG1-F1
#
_cell.length_a   1.000
_cell.length_b   1.000
_cell.length_c   1.000
_cell.angle_alpha   90.00
_cell.angle_beta   90.00
_cell.angle_gamma   90.00
#
_symmetry.space_group_name_H-M   'P 1'
#
loop_
_entity.id
_entity.type
_entity.pdbx_description
1 polymer ?
#
loop_
_entity_poly.entity_id
_entity_poly.type
_entity_poly.pdbx_seq_one_letter_code
_entity_poly.pdbx_strand_id
1 'polypeptide(L)'
;AATLQHLFYDAACFVLKTADAENVTFAKTKGVWSIRPSIEQKLNRAFRDHRSAILFVSVNQSGAFQGFARMSSKSRRTTERIPWILPTGIVTGAFSSVFDIDWIT
;
A
#
# COMPACT_ATOMS: atom_id res chain seq x y z
N ALA A 1 -5.07 -9.87 -22.53
CA ALA A 1 -3.90 -10.62 -22.03
C ALA A 1 -2.63 -9.75 -21.90
N ALA A 2 -2.32 -8.87 -22.86
CA ALA A 2 -1.10 -8.03 -22.84
C ALA A 2 -0.98 -7.04 -21.66
N THR A 3 -2.09 -6.62 -21.05
CA THR A 3 -2.10 -5.53 -20.05
C THR A 3 -1.41 -5.88 -18.73
N LEU A 4 -1.57 -7.12 -18.23
CA LEU A 4 -0.94 -7.55 -16.97
C LEU A 4 0.56 -7.84 -17.14
N GLN A 5 0.98 -8.37 -18.30
CA GLN A 5 2.40 -8.58 -18.57
C GLN A 5 3.17 -7.26 -18.59
N HIS A 6 2.59 -6.20 -19.18
CA HIS A 6 3.18 -4.87 -19.15
C HIS A 6 3.22 -4.26 -17.75
N LEU A 7 2.24 -4.55 -16.90
CA LEU A 7 2.20 -4.08 -15.52
C LEU A 7 3.39 -4.62 -14.71
N PHE A 8 3.70 -5.91 -14.89
CA PHE A 8 4.77 -6.60 -14.15
C PHE A 8 6.14 -6.53 -14.83
N TYR A 9 6.24 -5.93 -16.02
CA TYR A 9 7.53 -5.71 -16.69
C TYR A 9 8.35 -4.64 -15.95
N ASP A 10 9.53 -5.04 -15.45
CA ASP A 10 10.38 -4.21 -14.57
C ASP A 10 9.59 -3.63 -13.38
N ALA A 11 8.85 -4.49 -12.70
CA ALA A 11 8.07 -4.13 -11.53
C ALA A 11 8.80 -4.53 -10.23
N ALA A 12 8.79 -3.62 -9.25
CA ALA A 12 9.14 -3.94 -7.88
C ALA A 12 7.90 -4.39 -7.12
N CYS A 13 7.91 -5.63 -6.62
CA CYS A 13 6.78 -6.23 -5.91
C CYS A 13 7.01 -6.25 -4.41
N PHE A 14 6.00 -5.84 -3.64
CA PHE A 14 6.03 -5.81 -2.18
C PHE A 14 4.80 -6.51 -1.61
N VAL A 15 4.98 -7.23 -0.50
CA VAL A 15 3.87 -7.76 0.29
C VAL A 15 3.59 -6.81 1.44
N LEU A 16 2.37 -6.30 1.51
CA LEU A 16 1.87 -5.49 2.61
C LEU A 16 1.03 -6.38 3.51
N LYS A 17 1.43 -6.46 4.78
CA LYS A 17 0.70 -7.20 5.81
C LYS A 17 -0.04 -6.25 6.74
N THR A 18 -1.33 -6.51 6.95
CA THR A 18 -2.17 -5.79 7.91
C THR A 18 -2.79 -6.78 8.90
N ALA A 19 -3.00 -6.37 10.15
CA ALA A 19 -3.76 -7.17 11.11
C ALA A 19 -5.27 -7.06 10.84
N ASP A 20 -5.71 -5.87 10.45
CA ASP A 20 -7.13 -5.54 10.33
C ASP A 20 -7.59 -5.58 8.88
N ALA A 21 -8.65 -6.34 8.62
CA ALA A 21 -9.30 -6.41 7.31
C ALA A 21 -10.01 -5.11 6.93
N GLU A 22 -10.49 -4.34 7.91
CA GLU A 22 -11.14 -3.04 7.67
C GLU A 22 -10.19 -2.03 7.02
N ASN A 23 -8.90 -2.07 7.36
CA ASN A 23 -7.89 -1.24 6.68
C ASN A 23 -7.81 -1.57 5.18
N VAL A 24 -7.99 -2.83 4.79
CA VAL A 24 -8.03 -3.23 3.37
C VAL A 24 -9.28 -2.68 2.70
N THR A 25 -10.44 -2.82 3.32
CA THR A 25 -11.71 -2.28 2.80
C THR A 25 -11.62 -0.77 2.62
N PHE A 26 -11.11 -0.06 3.64
CA PHE A 26 -10.92 1.39 3.58
C PHE A 26 -9.97 1.80 2.44
N ALA A 27 -8.83 1.11 2.31
CA ALA A 27 -7.88 1.37 1.25
C ALA A 27 -8.46 1.11 -0.15
N LYS A 28 -9.32 0.10 -0.32
CA LYS A 28 -10.06 -0.13 -1.56
C LYS A 28 -11.02 1.01 -1.89
N THR A 29 -11.75 1.51 -0.89
CA THR A 29 -12.70 2.61 -1.08
C THR A 29 -12.01 3.94 -1.35
N LYS A 30 -10.89 4.23 -0.70
CA LYS A 30 -10.21 5.53 -0.80
C LYS A 30 -9.08 5.58 -1.82
N GLY A 31 -8.56 4.45 -2.27
CA GLY A 31 -7.42 4.40 -3.20
C GLY A 31 -6.12 4.87 -2.54
N VAL A 32 -5.98 4.71 -1.23
CA VAL A 32 -4.78 5.15 -0.50
C VAL A 32 -4.30 4.09 0.48
N TRP A 33 -3.00 4.10 0.74
CA TRP A 33 -2.38 3.26 1.77
C TRP A 33 -1.38 4.05 2.61
N SER A 34 -1.24 3.70 3.89
CA SER A 34 -0.19 4.25 4.76
C SER A 34 0.68 3.16 5.36
N ILE A 35 1.96 3.46 5.57
CA ILE A 35 2.90 2.52 6.17
C ILE A 35 3.91 3.26 7.04
N ARG A 36 4.65 2.49 7.85
CA ARG A 36 5.69 3.03 8.73
C ARG A 36 6.81 3.72 7.93
N PRO A 37 7.41 4.81 8.46
CA PRO A 37 8.40 5.62 7.73
C PRO A 37 9.61 4.85 7.18
N SER A 38 10.06 3.80 7.87
CA SER A 38 11.20 2.98 7.43
C SER A 38 10.91 2.17 6.15
N ILE A 39 9.66 1.79 5.93
CA ILE A 39 9.22 1.09 4.72
C ILE A 39 8.86 2.11 3.64
N GLU A 40 8.34 3.27 4.03
CA GLU A 40 7.97 4.36 3.14
C GLU A 40 9.11 4.75 2.19
N GLN A 41 10.34 4.89 2.72
CA GLN A 41 11.52 5.21 1.92
C GLN A 41 11.85 4.14 0.86
N LYS A 42 11.64 2.85 1.20
CA LYS A 42 11.87 1.74 0.26
C LYS A 42 10.86 1.76 -0.88
N LEU A 43 9.59 2.01 -0.56
CA LEU A 43 8.53 2.11 -1.56
C LEU A 43 8.72 3.32 -2.47
N ASN A 44 9.08 4.48 -1.90
CA ASN A 44 9.39 5.68 -2.68
C ASN A 44 10.57 5.48 -3.64
N ARG A 45 11.61 4.79 -3.19
CA ARG A 45 12.74 4.42 -4.03
C ARG A 45 12.28 3.49 -5.16
N ALA A 46 11.53 2.45 -4.84
CA ALA A 46 11.05 1.50 -5.83
C ALA A 46 10.13 2.14 -6.88
N PHE A 47 9.24 3.03 -6.46
CA PHE A 47 8.37 3.79 -7.37
C PHE A 47 9.16 4.69 -8.34
N ARG A 48 10.34 5.17 -7.95
CA ARG A 48 11.20 5.99 -8.80
C ARG A 48 12.09 5.14 -9.72
N ASP A 49 12.66 4.07 -9.18
CA ASP A 49 13.72 3.30 -9.82
C ASP A 49 13.16 2.21 -10.78
N HIS A 50 11.87 1.87 -10.67
CA HIS A 50 11.20 0.86 -11.50
C HIS A 50 10.00 1.43 -12.24
N ARG A 51 9.61 0.78 -13.34
CA ARG A 51 8.44 1.18 -14.14
C ARG A 51 7.12 1.10 -13.35
N SER A 52 7.00 0.10 -12.49
CA SER A 52 5.83 -0.14 -11.64
C SER A 52 6.27 -0.57 -10.25
N ALA A 53 5.57 -0.09 -9.22
CA ALA A 53 5.66 -0.66 -7.88
C ALA A 53 4.30 -1.29 -7.53
N ILE A 54 4.30 -2.61 -7.31
CA ILE A 54 3.10 -3.41 -7.08
C ILE A 54 3.04 -3.87 -5.63
N LEU A 55 1.88 -3.70 -5.02
CA LEU A 55 1.60 -3.96 -3.62
C LEU A 55 0.60 -5.11 -3.53
N PHE A 56 1.04 -6.26 -3.04
CA PHE A 56 0.18 -7.40 -2.71
C PHE A 56 -0.26 -7.29 -1.26
N VAL A 57 -1.57 -7.14 -1.03
CA VAL A 57 -2.10 -6.91 0.32
C VAL A 57 -2.59 -8.23 0.90
N SER A 58 -2.13 -8.54 2.12
CA SER A 58 -2.52 -9.72 2.88
C SER A 58 -2.88 -9.38 4.33
N VAL A 59 -4.00 -9.88 4.80
CA VAL A 59 -4.44 -9.82 6.20
C VAL A 59 -3.78 -10.99 6.92
N ASN A 60 -3.15 -10.71 8.06
CA ASN A 60 -2.48 -11.71 8.87
C ASN A 60 -3.44 -12.85 9.22
N GLN A 61 -2.94 -14.09 9.14
CA GLN A 61 -3.71 -15.31 9.44
C GLN A 61 -4.92 -15.56 8.53
N SER A 62 -5.15 -14.75 7.49
CA SER A 62 -6.24 -15.00 6.53
C SER A 62 -5.99 -16.19 5.59
N GLY A 63 -4.72 -16.61 5.45
CA GLY A 63 -4.32 -17.65 4.50
C GLY A 63 -4.39 -17.22 3.03
N ALA A 64 -4.69 -15.95 2.73
CA ALA A 64 -4.90 -15.45 1.38
C ALA A 64 -4.41 -14.01 1.16
N PHE A 65 -4.30 -13.62 -0.10
CA PHE A 65 -4.17 -12.22 -0.51
C PHE A 65 -5.55 -11.62 -0.74
N GLN A 66 -5.79 -10.41 -0.25
CA GLN A 66 -7.06 -9.70 -0.43
C GLN A 66 -7.08 -8.87 -1.73
N GLY A 67 -5.95 -8.84 -2.43
CA GLY A 67 -5.80 -8.24 -3.75
C GLY A 67 -4.43 -7.62 -3.94
N PHE A 68 -4.25 -6.96 -5.08
CA PHE A 68 -3.07 -6.16 -5.34
C PHE A 68 -3.40 -4.83 -5.99
N ALA A 69 -2.52 -3.88 -5.77
CA ALA A 69 -2.63 -2.53 -6.28
C ALA A 69 -1.28 -2.05 -6.82
N ARG A 70 -1.31 -1.14 -7.78
CA ARG A 70 -0.12 -0.42 -8.25
C ARG A 70 -0.01 0.90 -7.50
N MET A 71 1.18 1.29 -7.08
CA MET A 71 1.41 2.65 -6.59
C MET A 71 1.25 3.64 -7.75
N SER A 72 0.45 4.69 -7.54
CA SER A 72 0.26 5.79 -8.50
C SER A 72 0.93 7.10 -8.05
N SER A 73 1.39 7.18 -6.80
CA SER A 73 2.19 8.30 -6.31
C SER A 73 3.27 7.89 -5.32
N LYS A 74 4.22 8.82 -5.09
CA LYS A 74 5.11 8.79 -3.93
C LYS A 74 4.31 9.11 -2.68
N SER A 75 4.87 8.81 -1.51
CA SER A 75 4.27 9.23 -0.26
C SER A 75 4.14 10.75 -0.21
N ARG A 76 2.98 11.21 0.25
CA ARG A 76 2.75 12.62 0.60
C ARG A 76 2.27 12.70 2.03
N ARG A 77 2.66 13.76 2.72
CA ARG A 77 2.05 14.07 4.02
C ARG A 77 0.61 14.49 3.80
N THR A 78 -0.30 13.91 4.56
CA THR A 78 -1.70 14.31 4.56
C THR A 78 -2.01 15.07 5.85
N THR A 79 -2.73 16.18 5.72
CA THR A 79 -3.30 16.91 6.86
C THR A 79 -4.59 16.24 7.35
N GLU A 80 -5.22 15.42 6.51
CA GLU A 80 -6.41 14.66 6.87
C GLU A 80 -6.04 13.43 7.68
N ARG A 81 -6.63 13.30 8.87
CA ARG A 81 -6.47 12.12 9.70
C ARG A 81 -7.27 10.97 9.09
N ILE A 82 -6.56 10.05 8.48
CA ILE A 82 -7.16 8.80 8.00
C ILE A 82 -7.42 7.87 9.20
N PRO A 83 -8.64 7.35 9.38
CA PRO A 83 -9.02 6.53 10.52
C PRO A 83 -8.49 5.09 10.36
N TRP A 84 -7.17 4.92 10.25
CA TRP A 84 -6.55 3.59 10.24
C TRP A 84 -6.72 2.91 11.60
N ILE A 85 -7.06 1.62 11.57
CA ILE A 85 -6.99 0.78 12.76
C ILE A 85 -5.52 0.44 12.99
N LEU A 86 -5.01 0.86 14.14
CA LEU A 86 -3.61 0.70 14.50
C LEU A 86 -3.45 -0.45 15.49
N PRO A 87 -2.43 -1.30 15.31
CA PRO A 87 -2.01 -2.22 16.36
C PRO A 87 -1.75 -1.49 17.68
N THR A 88 -2.05 -2.14 18.79
CA THR A 88 -1.82 -1.63 20.14
C THR A 88 -0.36 -1.19 20.33
N GLY A 89 -0.17 0.05 20.79
CA GLY A 89 1.16 0.65 21.03
C GLY A 89 1.72 1.51 19.88
N ILE A 90 1.02 1.63 18.75
CA ILE A 90 1.42 2.57 17.68
C ILE A 90 0.66 3.89 17.80
N VAL A 91 1.41 4.99 17.90
CA VAL A 91 0.84 6.35 18.00
C VAL A 91 0.26 6.78 16.66
N THR A 92 -0.89 7.46 16.68
CA THR A 92 -1.66 7.92 15.51
C THR A 92 -0.87 8.82 14.55
N GLY A 93 0.20 9.49 15.00
CA GLY A 93 1.08 10.31 14.16
C GLY A 93 2.07 9.53 13.28
N ALA A 94 2.24 8.22 13.49
CA ALA A 94 3.18 7.38 12.75
C ALA A 94 2.77 7.13 11.28
N PHE A 95 1.52 7.42 10.93
CA PHE A 95 0.91 7.22 9.60
C PHE A 95 0.53 8.54 8.92
N SER A 96 1.31 9.60 9.17
CA SER A 96 1.06 10.95 8.63
C SER A 96 1.33 11.08 7.13
N SER A 97 1.90 10.04 6.50
CA SER A 97 2.11 9.99 5.05
C SER A 97 1.25 8.91 4.40
N VAL A 98 0.77 9.17 3.18
CA VAL A 98 -0.07 8.27 2.39
C VAL A 98 0.46 8.16 0.97
N PHE A 99 0.25 7.00 0.37
CA PHE A 99 0.46 6.74 -1.05
C PHE A 99 -0.89 6.62 -1.74
N ASP A 100 -0.99 7.12 -2.97
CA ASP A 100 -2.10 6.73 -3.84
C ASP A 100 -1.80 5.37 -4.45
N ILE A 101 -2.82 4.53 -4.47
CA ILE A 101 -2.76 3.18 -4.99
C ILE A 101 -3.97 2.91 -5.89
N ASP A 102 -3.71 2.31 -7.03
CA ASP A 102 -4.72 1.91 -7.99
C ASP A 102 -4.93 0.40 -7.87
N TRP A 103 -6.09 0.00 -7.34
CA TRP A 103 -6.46 -1.40 -7.21
C TRP A 103 -6.71 -2.02 -8.57
N ILE A 104 -6.16 -3.21 -8.78
CA ILE A 104 -6.30 -3.97 -10.03
C ILE A 104 -7.33 -5.11 -9.86
N THR A 105 -7.64 -5.49 -8.62
CA THR A 105 -8.58 -6.56 -8.23
C THR A 105 -9.53 -6.15 -7.12
#